data_AF-A0A928BXR7-F1
#
_entry.id   AF-A0A928BXR7-F1
#
_cell.length_a   1.000
_cell.length_b   1.000
_cell.length_c   1.000
_cell.angle_alpha   90.00
_cell.angle_beta   90.00
_cell.angle_gamma   90.00
#
_symmetry.space_group_name_H-M   'P 1'
#
loop_
_entity.id
_entity.type
_entity.pdbx_description
1 polymer ?
#
loop_
_entity_poly.entity_id
_entity_poly.type
_entity_poly.pdbx_seq_one_letter_code
_entity_poly.pdbx_strand_id
1 'polypeptide(L)'
;MKKRITYEIHGQIERNSYFRVGKALVRIEFTGGAINSTGVYPAQYTTDNPLFQRAIENSEAFRSGEIKRGRVETYGCDAPQDAAEVTADADNTVVLSEVTNMQQARALLMAEPYNCPLSQLQNKGAVKAAAQEKGVSFPNWL
;
A
#
# COMPACT_ATOMS: atom_id res chain seq x y z
N MET A 1 -0.47 10.62 -10.03
CA MET A 1 0.39 9.43 -9.89
C MET A 1 1.03 9.44 -8.51
N LYS A 2 0.71 8.47 -7.66
CA LYS A 2 1.40 8.28 -6.37
C LYS A 2 2.58 7.35 -6.61
N LYS A 3 3.76 7.71 -6.09
CA LYS A 3 4.98 6.91 -6.23
C LYS A 3 5.28 6.33 -4.87
N ARG A 4 5.49 5.02 -4.76
CA ARG A 4 6.05 4.36 -3.59
C ARG A 4 7.51 4.06 -3.89
N ILE A 5 8.41 4.56 -3.05
CA ILE A 5 9.85 4.41 -3.24
C ILE A 5 10.42 3.69 -2.03
N THR A 6 11.22 2.68 -2.31
CA THR A 6 12.05 1.99 -1.32
C THR A 6 13.42 2.64 -1.31
N TYR A 7 13.86 3.10 -0.15
CA TYR A 7 15.20 3.60 0.09
C TYR A 7 15.99 2.57 0.88
N GLU A 8 17.28 2.44 0.59
CA GLU A 8 18.14 1.42 1.17
C GLU A 8 19.46 2.01 1.69
N ILE A 9 19.91 1.52 2.84
CA ILE A 9 21.19 1.87 3.48
C ILE A 9 22.06 0.63 3.50
N HIS A 10 23.21 0.72 2.84
CA HIS A 10 24.16 -0.37 2.73
C HIS A 10 25.09 -0.39 3.95
N GLY A 11 25.42 -1.58 4.44
CA GLY A 11 26.35 -1.76 5.57
C GLY A 11 25.75 -1.53 6.97
N GLN A 12 24.42 -1.32 7.07
CA GLN A 12 23.72 -1.19 8.34
C GLN A 12 22.53 -2.16 8.40
N ILE A 13 22.31 -2.78 9.57
CA ILE A 13 21.19 -3.70 9.82
C ILE A 13 19.92 -2.90 10.18
N GLU A 14 20.08 -1.89 11.05
CA GLU A 14 19.04 -0.95 11.43
C GLU A 14 19.66 0.44 11.62
N ARG A 15 18.96 1.50 11.20
CA ARG A 15 19.44 2.87 11.40
C ARG A 15 18.32 3.87 11.50
N ASN A 16 18.37 4.67 12.56
CA ASN A 16 17.56 5.87 12.71
C ASN A 16 18.22 7.06 12.01
N SER A 17 17.50 7.67 11.07
CA SER A 17 17.92 8.86 10.34
C SER A 17 16.96 10.01 10.58
N TYR A 18 17.51 11.21 10.75
CA TYR A 18 16.73 12.42 11.02
C TYR A 18 16.86 13.39 9.86
N PHE A 19 15.75 13.71 9.20
CA PHE A 19 15.71 14.57 8.04
C PHE A 19 15.02 15.89 8.36
N ARG A 20 15.66 17.01 8.01
CA ARG A 20 15.05 18.34 8.15
C ARG A 20 14.13 18.61 6.97
N VAL A 21 12.88 18.92 7.27
CA VAL A 21 11.88 19.35 6.28
C VAL A 21 11.33 20.70 6.69
N GLY A 22 11.84 21.76 6.07
CA GLY A 22 11.54 23.13 6.49
C GLY A 22 11.99 23.36 7.94
N LYS A 23 11.03 23.55 8.85
CA LYS A 23 11.26 23.74 10.29
C LYS A 23 11.08 22.46 11.12
N ALA A 24 10.58 21.38 10.53
CA ALA A 24 10.33 20.12 11.21
C ALA A 24 11.51 19.16 11.06
N LEU A 25 11.73 18.31 12.07
CA LEU A 25 12.67 17.20 12.02
C LEU A 25 11.87 15.89 11.96
N VAL A 26 12.03 15.14 10.88
CA VAL A 26 11.37 13.85 10.66
C VAL A 26 12.33 12.74 11.04
N ARG A 27 11.92 11.83 11.93
CA ARG A 27 12.64 10.59 12.22
C ARG A 27 12.16 9.49 11.26
N ILE A 28 13.09 8.87 10.56
CA ILE A 28 12.86 7.72 9.68
C ILE A 28 13.74 6.58 10.15
N GLU A 29 13.14 5.41 10.32
CA GLU A 29 13.83 4.20 10.74
C GLU A 29 13.99 3.26 9.54
N PHE A 30 15.24 2.93 9.22
CA PHE A 30 15.59 1.91 8.24
C PHE A 30 15.79 0.60 8.99
N THR A 31 15.09 -0.45 8.57
CA THR A 31 15.10 -1.76 9.25
C THR A 31 15.17 -2.89 8.23
N GLY A 32 15.26 -4.14 8.71
CA GLY A 32 15.27 -5.31 7.84
C GLY A 32 16.60 -5.55 7.11
N GLY A 33 17.66 -4.83 7.48
CA GLY A 33 19.01 -5.21 7.08
C GLY A 33 19.45 -6.46 7.81
N ALA A 34 20.37 -7.22 7.23
CA ALA A 34 20.90 -8.44 7.82
C ALA A 34 22.32 -8.68 7.32
N ILE A 35 23.21 -9.17 8.19
CA ILE A 35 24.57 -9.57 7.80
C ILE A 35 24.69 -11.06 8.09
N ASN A 36 24.57 -11.87 7.04
CA ASN A 36 24.59 -13.32 7.13
C ASN A 36 25.76 -13.87 6.31
N SER A 37 26.11 -15.14 6.53
CA SER A 37 27.16 -15.83 5.76
C SER A 37 26.90 -15.85 4.24
N THR A 38 25.63 -15.72 3.84
CA THR A 38 25.18 -15.68 2.44
C THR A 38 25.34 -14.31 1.80
N GLY A 39 25.46 -13.24 2.60
CA GLY A 39 25.60 -11.88 2.09
C GLY A 39 25.08 -10.80 3.05
N VAL A 40 25.20 -9.57 2.60
CA VAL A 40 24.73 -8.37 3.32
C VAL A 40 23.41 -7.93 2.68
N TYR A 41 22.33 -7.98 3.46
CA TYR A 41 21.05 -7.38 3.11
C TYR A 41 21.00 -5.95 3.68
N PRO A 42 20.74 -4.94 2.86
CA PRO A 42 20.71 -3.56 3.33
C PRO A 42 19.43 -3.26 4.13
N ALA A 43 19.51 -2.33 5.06
CA ALA A 43 18.32 -1.81 5.75
C ALA A 43 17.46 -0.99 4.77
N GLN A 44 16.15 -1.17 4.82
CA GLN A 44 15.22 -0.57 3.88
C GLN A 44 14.16 0.28 4.59
N TYR A 45 13.67 1.28 3.86
CA TYR A 45 12.53 2.09 4.26
C TYR A 45 11.68 2.40 3.02
N THR A 46 10.42 1.98 3.04
CA THR A 46 9.49 2.18 1.94
C THR A 46 8.47 3.24 2.30
N THR A 47 8.31 4.24 1.43
CA THR A 47 7.32 5.30 1.64
C THR A 47 6.68 5.74 0.33
N ASP A 48 5.38 5.98 0.38
CA ASP A 48 4.63 6.67 -0.70
C ASP A 48 4.39 8.16 -0.41
N ASN A 49 4.84 8.64 0.75
CA ASN A 49 4.69 10.04 1.13
C ASN A 49 5.70 10.92 0.35
N PRO A 50 5.24 11.82 -0.54
CA PRO A 50 6.13 12.64 -1.35
C PRO A 50 6.98 13.61 -0.52
N LEU A 51 6.53 13.97 0.69
CA LEU A 51 7.29 14.82 1.60
C LEU A 51 8.50 14.07 2.17
N PHE A 52 8.34 12.80 2.55
CA PHE A 52 9.45 11.97 3.03
C PHE A 52 10.41 11.62 1.90
N GLN A 53 9.90 11.30 0.71
CA GLN A 53 10.74 11.09 -0.48
C GLN A 53 11.63 12.30 -0.76
N ARG A 54 11.02 13.49 -0.79
CA ARG A 54 11.77 14.74 -1.04
C ARG A 54 12.74 15.09 0.10
N ALA A 55 12.40 14.73 1.34
CA ALA A 55 13.28 14.93 2.50
C ALA A 55 14.53 14.05 2.42
N ILE A 56 14.35 12.76 2.13
CA ILE A 56 15.44 11.80 1.97
C ILE A 56 16.31 12.22 0.78
N GLU A 57 15.71 12.54 -0.37
CA GLU A 57 16.45 12.88 -1.59
C GLU A 57 17.23 14.20 -1.50
N ASN A 58 16.78 15.15 -0.66
CA ASN A 58 17.53 16.37 -0.39
C ASN A 58 18.57 16.24 0.73
N SER A 59 18.59 15.13 1.45
CA SER A 59 19.51 14.92 2.57
C SER A 59 20.96 14.74 2.11
N GLU A 60 21.91 15.07 2.99
CA GLU A 60 23.33 14.80 2.75
C GLU A 60 23.63 13.30 2.64
N ALA A 61 22.90 12.45 3.38
CA ALA A 61 23.05 11.01 3.33
C ALA A 61 22.68 10.44 1.94
N PHE A 62 21.69 11.02 1.27
CA PHE A 62 21.36 10.64 -0.10
C PHE A 62 22.37 11.21 -1.12
N ARG A 63 22.79 12.47 -0.95
CA ARG A 63 23.77 13.12 -1.84
C ARG A 63 25.17 12.49 -1.76
N SER A 64 25.57 12.01 -0.59
CA SER A 64 26.83 11.27 -0.39
C SER A 64 26.76 9.82 -0.90
N GLY A 65 25.56 9.32 -1.26
CA GLY A 65 25.35 7.96 -1.76
C GLY A 65 25.24 6.89 -0.67
N GLU A 66 25.15 7.29 0.59
CA GLU A 66 24.92 6.40 1.74
C GLU A 66 23.52 5.80 1.72
N ILE A 67 22.52 6.61 1.38
CA ILE A 67 21.16 6.15 1.09
C ILE A 67 20.99 6.07 -0.43
N LYS A 68 20.52 4.93 -0.93
CA LYS A 68 20.22 4.73 -2.34
C LYS A 68 18.74 4.54 -2.58
N ARG A 69 18.30 4.92 -3.78
CA ARG A 69 16.95 4.61 -4.26
C ARG A 69 16.96 3.18 -4.79
N GLY A 70 16.16 2.31 -4.17
CA GLY A 70 15.95 0.94 -4.59
C GLY A 70 14.74 0.84 -5.50
N ARG A 71 13.79 -0.03 -5.14
CA ARG A 71 12.56 -0.28 -5.90
C ARG A 71 11.64 0.95 -5.92
N VAL A 72 11.17 1.32 -7.11
CA VAL A 72 10.15 2.35 -7.31
C VAL A 72 8.90 1.70 -7.91
N GLU A 73 7.77 1.87 -7.24
CA GLU A 73 6.47 1.41 -7.68
C GLU A 73 5.60 2.64 -7.97
N THR A 74 5.16 2.77 -9.22
CA THR A 74 4.26 3.84 -9.63
C THR A 74 2.84 3.29 -9.64
N TYR A 75 1.97 3.85 -8.80
CA TYR A 75 0.56 3.52 -8.82
C TYR A 75 -0.21 4.67 -9.51
N GLY A 76 -1.09 4.28 -10.43
CA GLY A 76 -2.03 5.18 -11.08
C GLY A 76 -2.84 5.94 -10.03
N CYS A 77 -3.06 7.23 -10.25
CA CYS A 77 -3.96 7.99 -9.42
C CYS A 77 -5.39 7.51 -9.66
N ASP A 78 -5.97 6.84 -8.68
CA ASP A 78 -7.30 7.23 -8.27
C ASP A 78 -7.13 8.36 -7.22
N ALA A 79 -7.94 9.40 -7.35
CA ALA A 79 -7.88 10.59 -6.50
C ALA A 79 -8.44 10.28 -5.08
N PRO A 80 -8.54 11.27 -4.18
CA PRO A 80 -8.13 11.15 -2.78
C PRO A 80 -8.99 10.22 -1.90
N GLN A 81 -8.35 9.31 -1.16
CA GLN A 81 -8.87 8.85 0.13
C GLN A 81 -8.37 9.83 1.20
N ASP A 82 -9.00 11.01 1.24
CA ASP A 82 -9.06 11.81 2.46
C ASP A 82 -10.47 11.62 3.01
N ALA A 83 -10.54 11.11 4.24
CA ALA A 83 -11.76 10.94 5.05
C ALA A 83 -12.93 10.16 4.41
N ALA A 84 -13.09 8.90 4.84
CA ALA A 84 -14.43 8.37 5.08
C ALA A 84 -14.76 8.65 6.56
N GLU A 85 -15.07 9.89 6.92
CA GLU A 85 -16.46 10.26 7.18
C GLU A 85 -17.38 10.13 5.96
N VAL A 86 -18.58 9.64 6.27
CA VAL A 86 -19.70 9.35 5.40
C VAL A 86 -20.04 10.51 4.43
N THR A 87 -20.18 10.20 3.15
CA THR A 87 -21.26 10.78 2.34
C THR A 87 -21.73 9.75 1.32
N ALA A 88 -23.03 9.47 1.41
CA ALA A 88 -23.81 8.85 0.34
C ALA A 88 -23.62 9.66 -0.95
N ASP A 89 -23.62 8.97 -2.09
CA ASP A 89 -24.52 9.22 -3.22
C ASP A 89 -23.94 8.64 -4.54
N ALA A 90 -24.76 7.78 -5.13
CA ALA A 90 -24.89 7.37 -6.52
C ALA A 90 -23.63 7.06 -7.37
N ASP A 91 -23.53 5.79 -7.77
CA ASP A 91 -22.81 5.29 -8.96
C ASP A 91 -21.28 5.19 -8.87
N ASN A 92 -20.77 4.42 -7.89
CA ASN A 92 -19.39 3.95 -7.92
C ASN A 92 -19.34 2.42 -7.76
N THR A 93 -19.19 1.73 -8.90
CA THR A 93 -19.00 0.29 -8.89
C THR A 93 -17.53 0.00 -8.58
N VAL A 94 -17.22 -0.44 -7.37
CA VAL A 94 -15.85 -0.80 -6.96
C VAL A 94 -15.47 -2.12 -7.63
N VAL A 95 -14.58 -2.05 -8.62
CA VAL A 95 -14.10 -3.22 -9.38
C VAL A 95 -12.92 -3.87 -8.66
N LEU A 96 -13.15 -5.00 -8.00
CA LEU A 96 -12.15 -5.76 -7.25
C LEU A 96 -11.54 -6.86 -8.13
N SER A 97 -10.61 -6.44 -8.99
CA SER A 97 -9.87 -7.30 -9.93
C SER A 97 -8.93 -8.31 -9.28
N GLU A 98 -8.55 -8.10 -8.01
CA GLU A 98 -7.66 -9.00 -7.26
C GLU A 98 -8.33 -10.33 -6.87
N VAL A 99 -9.66 -10.37 -6.94
CA VAL A 99 -10.44 -11.55 -6.59
C VAL A 99 -10.55 -12.45 -7.81
N THR A 100 -9.80 -13.55 -7.78
CA THR A 100 -9.82 -14.59 -8.82
C THR A 100 -10.58 -15.84 -8.37
N ASN A 101 -10.94 -15.94 -7.09
CA ASN A 101 -11.54 -17.12 -6.51
C ASN A 101 -12.81 -16.84 -5.67
N MET A 102 -13.72 -17.80 -5.63
CA MET A 102 -15.03 -17.70 -4.96
C MET A 102 -14.89 -17.58 -3.45
N GLN A 103 -13.92 -18.29 -2.85
CA GLN A 103 -13.67 -18.21 -1.41
C GLN A 103 -13.14 -16.81 -1.04
N GLN A 104 -12.31 -16.20 -1.89
CA GLN A 104 -11.81 -14.84 -1.68
C GLN A 104 -12.94 -13.82 -1.83
N ALA A 105 -13.78 -13.94 -2.87
CA ALA A 105 -14.96 -13.09 -3.05
C ALA A 105 -15.89 -13.16 -1.82
N ARG A 106 -16.14 -14.37 -1.34
CA ARG A 106 -16.98 -14.62 -0.16
C ARG A 106 -16.38 -14.06 1.11
N ALA A 107 -15.07 -14.22 1.33
CA ALA A 107 -14.38 -13.69 2.50
C ALA A 107 -14.42 -12.16 2.54
N LEU A 108 -14.26 -11.51 1.38
CA LEU A 108 -14.30 -10.05 1.27
C LEU A 108 -15.72 -9.49 1.47
N LEU A 109 -16.74 -10.16 0.94
CA LEU A 109 -18.13 -9.76 1.18
C LEU A 109 -18.57 -10.03 2.62
N MET A 110 -17.99 -11.04 3.27
CA MET A 110 -18.25 -11.32 4.69
C MET A 110 -17.53 -10.33 5.61
N ALA A 111 -16.40 -9.78 5.19
CA ALA A 111 -15.67 -8.78 5.96
C ALA A 111 -16.39 -7.43 5.98
N GLU A 112 -16.02 -6.57 6.93
CA GLU A 112 -16.40 -5.16 6.91
C GLU A 112 -15.82 -4.50 5.64
N PRO A 113 -16.58 -3.65 4.94
CA PRO A 113 -17.86 -3.00 5.32
C PRO A 113 -19.13 -3.72 4.83
N TYR A 114 -19.03 -4.84 4.12
CA TYR A 114 -20.17 -5.44 3.39
C TYR A 114 -20.99 -6.43 4.23
N ASN A 115 -20.35 -7.12 5.17
CA ASN A 115 -20.93 -8.00 6.19
C ASN A 115 -22.05 -8.92 5.68
N CYS A 116 -21.87 -9.51 4.49
CA CYS A 116 -22.83 -10.40 3.85
C CYS A 116 -22.82 -11.79 4.51
N PRO A 117 -23.99 -12.32 4.93
CA PRO A 117 -24.06 -13.62 5.57
C PRO A 117 -23.81 -14.77 4.58
N LEU A 118 -23.22 -15.86 5.10
CA LEU A 118 -22.90 -17.10 4.38
C LEU A 118 -24.10 -17.70 3.61
N SER A 119 -25.34 -17.42 4.05
CA SER A 119 -26.59 -17.86 3.40
C SER A 119 -26.84 -17.18 2.04
N GLN A 120 -26.35 -15.95 1.84
CA GLN A 120 -26.50 -15.22 0.58
C GLN A 120 -25.32 -15.47 -0.38
N LEU A 121 -24.24 -16.08 0.10
CA LEU A 121 -23.02 -16.34 -0.65
C LEU A 121 -22.88 -17.81 -1.08
N GLN A 122 -23.99 -18.55 -1.14
CA GLN A 122 -24.00 -20.00 -1.39
C GLN A 122 -23.59 -20.39 -2.81
N ASN A 123 -24.02 -19.63 -3.81
CA ASN A 123 -23.81 -19.93 -5.22
C ASN A 123 -23.18 -18.75 -5.95
N LYS A 124 -22.49 -19.01 -7.06
CA LYS A 124 -21.79 -17.99 -7.85
C LYS A 124 -22.69 -16.81 -8.24
N GLY A 125 -23.93 -17.09 -8.67
CA GLY A 125 -24.91 -16.05 -9.00
C GLY A 125 -25.31 -15.20 -7.79
N ALA A 126 -25.42 -15.81 -6.61
CA ALA A 126 -25.82 -15.12 -5.38
C ALA A 126 -24.71 -14.20 -4.85
N VAL A 127 -23.45 -14.64 -4.92
CA VAL A 127 -22.28 -13.80 -4.58
C VAL A 127 -22.14 -12.63 -5.56
N LYS A 128 -22.39 -12.82 -6.87
CA LYS A 128 -22.38 -11.73 -7.85
C LYS A 128 -23.51 -10.73 -7.60
N ALA A 129 -24.71 -11.22 -7.26
CA ALA A 129 -25.84 -10.39 -6.90
C ALA A 129 -25.57 -9.60 -5.61
N ALA A 130 -25.05 -10.25 -4.57
CA ALA A 130 -24.67 -9.59 -3.32
C ALA A 130 -23.56 -8.55 -3.53
N ALA A 131 -22.55 -8.87 -4.34
CA ALA A 131 -21.51 -7.91 -4.71
C ALA A 131 -22.11 -6.70 -5.42
N GLN A 132 -22.92 -6.93 -6.46
CA GLN A 132 -23.54 -5.87 -7.25
C GLN A 132 -24.51 -5.02 -6.42
N GLU A 133 -25.28 -5.64 -5.50
CA GLU A 133 -26.14 -4.93 -4.54
C GLU A 133 -25.33 -4.02 -3.62
N LYS A 134 -24.12 -4.42 -3.27
CA LYS A 134 -23.16 -3.61 -2.50
C LYS A 134 -22.29 -2.69 -3.37
N GLY A 135 -22.54 -2.61 -4.68
CA GLY A 135 -21.78 -1.79 -5.62
C GLY A 135 -20.37 -2.33 -5.92
N VAL A 136 -20.16 -3.63 -5.83
CA VAL A 136 -18.87 -4.31 -6.05
C VAL A 136 -18.96 -5.25 -7.25
N SER A 137 -17.92 -5.27 -8.09
CA SER A 137 -17.82 -6.18 -9.25
C SER A 137 -16.52 -6.95 -9.24
N PHE A 138 -16.59 -8.25 -9.56
CA PHE A 138 -15.44 -9.17 -9.62
C PHE A 138 -15.25 -9.68 -11.05
N PRO A 139 -14.57 -8.92 -11.95
CA PRO A 139 -14.46 -9.27 -13.37
C PRO A 139 -13.52 -10.46 -13.64
N ASN A 140 -12.54 -10.71 -12.77
CA ASN A 140 -11.60 -11.83 -12.89
C ASN A 140 -12.11 -13.11 -12.22
N TRP A 141 -13.32 -13.07 -11.67
CA TRP A 141 -13.99 -14.18 -11.01
C TRP A 141 -15.14 -14.71 -11.89
N LEU A 142 -14.83 -14.93 -13.17
CA LEU A 142 -15.70 -15.56 -14.16
C LEU A 142 -15.25 -16.98 -14.44
#